data_AF-A0A821UJJ9-F1
#
_entry.id   AF-A0A821UJJ9-F1
#
_cell.length_a   1.000
_cell.length_b   1.000
_cell.length_c   1.000
_cell.angle_alpha   90.00
_cell.angle_beta   90.00
_cell.angle_gamma   90.00
#
_symmetry.space_group_name_H-M   'P 1'
#
loop_
_entity.id
_entity.type
_entity.pdbx_description
1 polymer ?
#
loop_
_entity_poly.entity_id
_entity_poly.type
_entity_poly.pdbx_seq_one_letter_code
_entity_poly.pdbx_strand_id
1 'polypeptide(L)'
;MKACSPTETVLDFNAGGVLPVGYGNFTWTGANILNGATHTPMSGYHVVACGGPYVIYTSGTITMKRIPTGTTFGLNSFLATAAWYDNLNLTISGQLSGTVIYAANFILQVFSITIVNLNWYGIDTMSLTTSGGTKNINVSSTGKHVAIDNMCVTY
;
A
#
# COMPACT_ATOMS: atom_id res chain seq x y z
N MET A 1 -15.75 -4.96 2.59
CA MET A 1 -14.62 -4.21 1.98
C MET A 1 -15.20 -3.01 1.25
N LYS A 2 -14.59 -1.83 1.33
CA LYS A 2 -15.07 -0.68 0.56
C LYS A 2 -14.58 -0.87 -0.87
N ALA A 3 -15.50 -1.11 -1.80
CA ALA A 3 -15.19 -1.07 -3.23
C ALA A 3 -14.86 0.38 -3.60
N CYS A 4 -13.88 0.58 -4.48
CA CYS A 4 -13.62 1.86 -5.10
C CYS A 4 -14.92 2.38 -5.77
N SER A 5 -15.10 3.70 -5.79
CA SER A 5 -16.19 4.33 -6.54
C SER A 5 -16.08 3.96 -8.04
N PRO A 6 -17.20 3.90 -8.80
CA PRO A 6 -17.16 3.60 -10.24
C PRO A 6 -16.29 4.54 -11.08
N THR A 7 -15.97 5.73 -10.55
CA THR A 7 -15.13 6.74 -11.19
C THR A 7 -13.64 6.58 -10.87
N GLU A 8 -13.28 5.61 -10.03
CA GLU A 8 -11.92 5.37 -9.58
C GLU A 8 -11.28 4.22 -10.38
N THR A 9 -9.99 4.33 -10.62
CA THR A 9 -9.18 3.21 -11.08
C THR A 9 -8.73 2.39 -9.88
N VAL A 10 -8.95 1.09 -9.94
CA VAL A 10 -8.50 0.13 -8.91
C VAL A 10 -7.15 -0.44 -9.34
N LEU A 11 -6.17 -0.36 -8.46
CA LEU A 11 -4.91 -1.06 -8.55
C LEU A 11 -4.98 -2.26 -7.60
N ASP A 12 -5.18 -3.44 -8.19
CA ASP A 12 -5.38 -4.73 -7.51
C ASP A 12 -4.12 -5.63 -7.50
N PHE A 13 -3.04 -5.13 -8.11
CA PHE A 13 -1.72 -5.75 -8.16
C PHE A 13 -1.68 -7.17 -8.73
N ASN A 14 -2.66 -7.56 -9.56
CA ASN A 14 -2.75 -8.91 -10.15
C ASN A 14 -1.77 -9.17 -11.31
N ALA A 15 -0.50 -8.77 -11.16
CA ALA A 15 0.48 -8.75 -12.24
C ALA A 15 1.45 -9.95 -12.30
N GLY A 16 1.19 -11.04 -11.58
CA GLY A 16 1.92 -12.30 -11.77
C GLY A 16 3.33 -12.35 -11.16
N GLY A 17 3.51 -11.80 -9.96
CA GLY A 17 4.74 -11.96 -9.18
C GLY A 17 5.87 -10.98 -9.49
N VAL A 18 5.70 -10.12 -10.50
CA VAL A 18 6.54 -8.93 -10.71
C VAL A 18 5.62 -7.74 -11.00
N LEU A 19 5.93 -6.55 -10.44
CA LEU A 19 5.19 -5.34 -10.73
C LEU A 19 5.68 -4.74 -12.07
N PRO A 20 4.86 -4.67 -13.12
CA PRO A 20 5.28 -4.18 -14.42
C PRO A 20 5.72 -2.72 -14.35
N VAL A 21 6.71 -2.36 -15.18
CA VAL A 21 7.10 -0.95 -15.35
C VAL A 21 5.88 -0.17 -15.83
N GLY A 22 5.55 0.93 -15.14
CA GLY A 22 4.41 1.76 -15.47
C GLY A 22 3.06 1.20 -14.99
N TYR A 23 3.02 0.20 -14.11
CA TYR A 23 1.77 -0.33 -13.58
C TYR A 23 0.88 0.78 -12.99
N GLY A 24 -0.36 0.89 -13.46
CA GLY A 24 -1.29 1.97 -13.10
C GLY A 24 -0.93 3.36 -13.67
N ASN A 25 -0.02 3.45 -14.63
CA ASN A 25 0.70 4.67 -15.04
C ASN A 25 1.42 5.35 -13.85
N PHE A 26 2.12 4.53 -13.07
CA PHE A 26 3.03 4.98 -12.03
C PHE A 26 4.40 4.32 -12.17
N THR A 27 5.43 5.07 -11.78
CA THR A 27 6.73 4.49 -11.43
C THR A 27 6.69 4.12 -9.95
N TRP A 28 6.99 2.86 -9.67
CA TRP A 28 7.06 2.33 -8.30
C TRP A 28 8.51 2.11 -7.91
N THR A 29 8.89 2.53 -6.71
CA THR A 29 10.22 2.30 -6.14
C THR A 29 10.08 1.77 -4.73
N GLY A 30 10.90 0.78 -4.36
CA GLY A 30 10.84 0.14 -3.04
C GLY A 30 9.59 -0.74 -2.81
N ALA A 31 8.76 -0.93 -3.83
CA ALA A 31 7.61 -1.82 -3.82
C ALA A 31 8.00 -3.20 -4.35
N ASN A 32 7.62 -4.23 -3.61
CA ASN A 32 7.70 -5.62 -4.03
C ASN A 32 6.28 -6.16 -4.16
N ILE A 33 6.13 -7.28 -4.86
CA ILE A 33 4.85 -7.98 -5.00
C ILE A 33 5.02 -9.42 -4.53
N LEU A 34 4.00 -9.96 -3.87
CA LEU A 34 3.96 -11.38 -3.52
C LEU A 34 2.54 -11.91 -3.57
N ASN A 35 2.39 -13.22 -3.70
CA ASN A 35 1.10 -13.88 -3.57
C ASN A 35 0.77 -13.99 -2.07
N GLY A 36 -0.09 -13.11 -1.57
CA GLY A 36 -0.52 -13.08 -0.18
C GLY A 36 -1.47 -14.22 0.16
N ALA A 37 -2.28 -14.67 -0.80
CA ALA A 37 -3.25 -15.75 -0.60
C ALA A 37 -2.59 -17.13 -0.34
N THR A 38 -1.40 -17.36 -0.89
CA THR A 38 -0.65 -18.61 -0.72
C THR A 38 0.66 -18.44 0.05
N HIS A 39 0.89 -17.28 0.66
CA HIS A 39 2.09 -17.08 1.46
C HIS A 39 2.13 -18.09 2.62
N THR A 40 3.28 -18.43 3.19
CA THR A 40 3.29 -19.29 4.38
C THR A 40 4.57 -19.06 5.15
N PRO A 41 4.53 -19.03 6.49
CA PRO A 41 3.36 -19.15 7.37
C PRO A 41 2.37 -17.98 7.32
N MET A 42 1.20 -18.13 7.95
CA MET A 42 0.16 -17.09 7.97
C MET A 42 0.69 -15.75 8.52
N SER A 43 0.29 -14.66 7.89
CA SER A 43 0.74 -13.29 8.19
C SER A 43 -0.25 -12.27 7.64
N GLY A 44 -0.02 -10.98 7.90
CA GLY A 44 -0.87 -9.92 7.35
C GLY A 44 -0.97 -9.90 5.83
N TYR A 45 -0.02 -10.52 5.10
CA TYR A 45 -0.13 -10.68 3.65
C TYR A 45 -1.39 -11.44 3.23
N HIS A 46 -1.78 -12.46 3.99
CA HIS A 46 -3.00 -13.22 3.73
C HIS A 46 -4.25 -12.41 4.01
N VAL A 47 -4.17 -11.60 5.06
CA VAL A 47 -5.31 -10.87 5.59
C VAL A 47 -5.75 -9.78 4.62
N VAL A 48 -4.80 -9.13 3.94
CA VAL A 48 -5.11 -8.03 3.01
C VAL A 48 -5.35 -8.46 1.56
N ALA A 49 -4.86 -9.64 1.15
CA ALA A 49 -5.05 -10.17 -0.21
C ALA A 49 -6.55 -10.42 -0.48
N CYS A 50 -7.22 -9.44 -1.07
CA CYS A 50 -8.67 -9.33 -1.08
C CYS A 50 -9.15 -8.93 -2.48
N GLY A 51 -9.57 -9.90 -3.28
CA GLY A 51 -10.00 -9.67 -4.68
C GLY A 51 -9.01 -10.18 -5.71
N GLY A 52 -7.78 -10.47 -5.28
CA GLY A 52 -6.75 -11.17 -6.05
C GLY A 52 -5.71 -11.82 -5.13
N PRO A 53 -4.85 -12.70 -5.65
CA PRO A 53 -3.84 -13.34 -4.83
C PRO A 53 -2.68 -12.41 -4.45
N TYR A 54 -2.47 -11.30 -5.16
CA TYR A 54 -1.25 -10.49 -5.03
C TYR A 54 -1.45 -9.23 -4.20
N VAL A 55 -0.41 -8.87 -3.45
CA VAL A 55 -0.35 -7.64 -2.65
C VAL A 55 0.99 -6.96 -2.92
N ILE A 56 1.04 -5.63 -2.84
CA ILE A 56 2.33 -4.94 -2.77
C ILE A 56 2.80 -4.88 -1.33
N TYR A 57 4.11 -4.95 -1.14
CA TYR A 57 4.70 -4.85 0.19
C TYR A 57 6.08 -4.18 0.19
N THR A 58 6.48 -3.73 1.36
CA THR A 58 7.83 -3.25 1.63
C THR A 58 8.18 -3.42 3.11
N SER A 59 9.48 -3.45 3.39
CA SER A 59 10.06 -3.33 4.73
C SER A 59 10.58 -1.92 5.04
N GLY A 60 10.57 -1.03 4.03
CA GLY A 60 11.11 0.32 4.08
C GLY A 60 10.12 1.31 3.48
N THR A 61 10.57 2.10 2.50
CA THR A 61 9.74 3.12 1.86
C THR A 61 9.30 2.68 0.48
N ILE A 62 8.00 2.77 0.20
CA ILE A 62 7.49 2.76 -1.19
C ILE A 62 7.31 4.20 -1.63
N THR A 63 7.72 4.48 -2.87
CA THR A 63 7.36 5.70 -3.58
C THR A 63 6.61 5.34 -4.86
N MET A 64 5.46 5.98 -5.06
CA MET A 64 4.61 5.88 -6.25
C MET A 64 4.56 7.26 -6.91
N LYS A 65 5.13 7.38 -8.11
CA LYS A 65 5.20 8.64 -8.86
C LYS A 65 4.41 8.56 -10.16
N ARG A 66 3.62 9.59 -10.45
CA ARG A 66 2.74 9.62 -11.63
C ARG A 66 3.52 9.68 -12.95
N ILE A 67 3.02 8.95 -13.95
CA ILE A 67 3.47 9.00 -15.34
C ILE A 67 2.32 9.54 -16.23
N PRO A 68 2.60 10.45 -17.18
CA PRO A 68 3.89 11.10 -17.41
C PRO A 68 4.24 12.09 -16.30
N THR A 69 5.53 12.40 -16.15
CA THR A 69 6.01 13.38 -15.17
C THR A 69 5.36 14.75 -15.40
N GLY A 70 4.99 15.44 -14.32
CA GLY A 70 4.29 16.73 -14.39
C GLY A 70 2.76 16.61 -14.41
N THR A 71 2.21 15.39 -14.35
CA THR A 71 0.78 15.16 -14.13
C THR A 71 0.50 14.76 -12.69
N THR A 72 -0.72 15.05 -12.23
CA THR A 72 -1.17 14.73 -10.88
C THR A 72 -2.19 13.58 -10.89
N PHE A 73 -2.51 13.07 -9.72
CA PHE A 73 -3.56 12.09 -9.48
C PHE A 73 -4.21 12.34 -8.12
N GLY A 74 -5.34 11.70 -7.88
CA GLY A 74 -5.97 11.60 -6.57
C GLY A 74 -5.72 10.23 -5.94
N LEU A 75 -5.45 10.22 -4.62
CA LEU A 75 -5.32 9.00 -3.83
C LEU A 75 -6.46 8.92 -2.83
N ASN A 76 -7.40 8.00 -3.08
CA ASN A 76 -8.67 8.00 -2.36
C ASN A 76 -8.63 7.03 -1.18
N SER A 77 -8.29 5.78 -1.44
CA SER A 77 -8.18 4.75 -0.40
C SER A 77 -7.34 3.57 -0.80
N PHE A 78 -6.98 2.74 0.17
CA PHE A 78 -6.46 1.38 -0.04
C PHE A 78 -6.66 0.53 1.22
N LEU A 79 -6.47 -0.79 1.07
CA LEU A 79 -6.44 -1.72 2.20
C LEU A 79 -5.00 -1.92 2.64
N ALA A 80 -4.76 -1.96 3.95
CA ALA A 80 -3.44 -2.19 4.50
C ALA A 80 -3.48 -3.11 5.73
N THR A 81 -2.43 -3.93 5.87
CA THR A 81 -2.15 -4.71 7.08
C THR A 81 -0.66 -4.65 7.40
N ALA A 82 -0.31 -4.86 8.66
CA ALA A 82 1.07 -5.15 9.02
C ALA A 82 1.34 -6.62 8.75
N ALA A 83 2.50 -6.98 8.20
CA ALA A 83 2.77 -8.40 7.93
C ALA A 83 3.00 -9.17 9.24
N TRP A 84 3.77 -8.61 10.17
CA TRP A 84 4.29 -9.35 11.34
C TRP A 84 4.33 -8.59 12.67
N TYR A 85 4.04 -7.29 12.67
CA TYR A 85 4.11 -6.43 13.84
C TYR A 85 2.74 -5.83 14.14
N ASP A 86 2.31 -5.92 15.39
CA ASP A 86 1.12 -5.21 15.88
C ASP A 86 1.48 -3.78 16.26
N ASN A 87 0.49 -2.90 16.25
CA ASN A 87 0.64 -1.47 16.48
C ASN A 87 1.72 -0.83 15.59
N LEU A 88 1.87 -1.33 14.35
CA LEU A 88 2.85 -0.81 13.40
C LEU A 88 2.37 0.52 12.85
N ASN A 89 3.19 1.56 12.95
CA ASN A 89 2.86 2.87 12.41
C ASN A 89 3.14 2.91 10.92
N LEU A 90 2.15 3.32 10.13
CA LEU A 90 2.24 3.60 8.70
C LEU A 90 2.15 5.11 8.50
N THR A 91 3.22 5.73 8.04
CA THR A 91 3.26 7.14 7.66
C THR A 91 3.15 7.26 6.15
N ILE A 92 2.26 8.13 5.67
CA ILE A 92 2.01 8.37 4.25
C ILE A 92 2.17 9.86 3.99
N SER A 93 2.84 10.23 2.92
CA SER A 93 2.96 11.61 2.45
C SER A 93 2.55 11.72 0.99
N GLY A 94 1.75 12.73 0.67
CA GLY A 94 1.42 13.14 -0.69
C GLY A 94 2.18 14.40 -1.04
N GLN A 95 2.83 14.42 -2.20
CA GLN A 95 3.69 15.51 -2.65
C GLN A 95 3.24 16.06 -3.99
N LEU A 96 3.53 17.34 -4.21
CA LEU A 96 3.44 18.02 -5.49
C LEU A 96 4.77 18.72 -5.76
N SER A 97 5.44 18.38 -6.86
CA SER A 97 6.73 18.93 -7.28
C SER A 97 7.78 18.86 -6.16
N GLY A 98 7.81 17.75 -5.42
CA GLY A 98 8.74 17.49 -4.32
C GLY A 98 8.37 18.15 -2.98
N THR A 99 7.28 18.92 -2.90
CA THR A 99 6.79 19.51 -1.65
C THR A 99 5.68 18.62 -1.08
N VAL A 100 5.80 18.24 0.19
CA VAL A 100 4.74 17.52 0.91
C VAL A 100 3.55 18.45 1.13
N ILE A 101 2.40 18.10 0.54
CA ILE A 101 1.14 18.86 0.68
C ILE A 101 0.09 18.09 1.50
N TYR A 102 0.28 16.78 1.68
CA TYR A 102 -0.53 15.96 2.58
C TYR A 102 0.34 15.01 3.38
N ALA A 103 -0.09 14.71 4.60
CA ALA A 103 0.48 13.66 5.43
C ALA A 103 -0.60 12.98 6.27
N ALA A 104 -0.47 11.67 6.49
CA ALA A 104 -1.33 10.90 7.37
C ALA A 104 -0.56 9.79 8.07
N ASN A 105 -1.07 9.35 9.22
CA ASN A 105 -0.53 8.23 9.98
C ASN A 105 -1.66 7.26 10.32
N PHE A 106 -1.37 5.96 10.23
CA PHE A 106 -2.29 4.89 10.58
C PHE A 106 -1.58 3.84 11.44
N ILE A 107 -2.33 3.19 12.32
CA ILE A 107 -1.85 2.06 13.10
C ILE A 107 -2.38 0.77 12.47
N LEU A 108 -1.46 -0.11 12.11
CA LEU A 108 -1.75 -1.39 11.48
C LEU A 108 -1.60 -2.53 12.48
N GLN A 109 -2.36 -3.61 12.25
CA GLN A 109 -2.31 -4.85 13.00
C GLN A 109 -2.06 -6.03 12.06
N VAL A 110 -1.58 -7.15 12.59
CA VAL A 110 -1.30 -8.35 11.78
C VAL A 110 -2.58 -9.02 11.27
N PHE A 111 -3.60 -9.12 12.12
CA PHE A 111 -4.82 -9.89 11.85
C PHE A 111 -6.06 -9.01 11.59
N SER A 112 -5.87 -7.74 11.23
CA SER A 112 -6.98 -6.83 10.94
C SER A 112 -6.67 -5.91 9.78
N ILE A 113 -7.56 -5.90 8.79
CA ILE A 113 -7.49 -4.98 7.66
C ILE A 113 -7.77 -3.56 8.15
N THR A 114 -6.85 -2.65 7.87
CA THR A 114 -7.06 -1.22 8.00
C THR A 114 -7.52 -0.66 6.66
N ILE A 115 -8.67 0.01 6.64
CA ILE A 115 -9.12 0.76 5.46
C ILE A 115 -8.53 2.16 5.56
N VAL A 116 -7.51 2.44 4.76
CA VAL A 116 -6.89 3.76 4.68
C VAL A 116 -7.76 4.63 3.77
N ASN A 117 -8.34 5.70 4.33
CA ASN A 117 -9.11 6.69 3.58
C ASN A 117 -8.36 8.02 3.62
N LEU A 118 -8.05 8.58 2.45
CA LEU A 118 -7.25 9.79 2.30
C LEU A 118 -8.02 10.86 1.53
N ASN A 119 -8.59 10.51 0.38
CA ASN A 119 -9.25 11.45 -0.55
C ASN A 119 -8.37 12.66 -0.86
N TRP A 120 -7.10 12.41 -1.16
CA TRP A 120 -6.15 13.47 -1.55
C TRP A 120 -6.27 13.74 -3.04
N TYR A 121 -6.01 14.99 -3.44
CA TYR A 121 -6.09 15.44 -4.83
C TYR A 121 -4.87 16.28 -5.18
N GLY A 122 -4.45 16.23 -6.45
CA GLY A 122 -3.41 17.10 -6.96
C GLY A 122 -1.99 16.74 -6.52
N ILE A 123 -1.76 15.48 -6.09
CA ILE A 123 -0.41 14.99 -5.81
C ILE A 123 0.22 14.39 -7.08
N ASP A 124 1.52 14.48 -7.23
CA ASP A 124 2.28 13.80 -8.29
C ASP A 124 3.07 12.60 -7.76
N THR A 125 3.25 12.53 -6.44
CA THR A 125 4.04 11.51 -5.76
C THR A 125 3.38 11.14 -4.43
N MET A 126 3.29 9.85 -4.14
CA MET A 126 3.00 9.32 -2.82
C MET A 126 4.24 8.60 -2.30
N SER A 127 4.53 8.75 -1.01
CA SER A 127 5.48 7.90 -0.29
C SER A 127 4.82 7.32 0.95
N LEU A 128 5.13 6.07 1.25
CA LEU A 128 4.70 5.41 2.48
C LEU A 128 5.89 4.74 3.16
N THR A 129 5.94 4.78 4.48
CA THR A 129 7.00 4.17 5.28
C THR A 129 6.43 3.64 6.60
N THR A 130 7.08 2.65 7.18
CA THR A 130 6.63 1.99 8.41
C THR A 130 7.62 2.18 9.55
N SER A 131 7.10 2.31 10.77
CA SER A 131 7.91 2.49 11.97
C SER A 131 7.22 1.96 13.23
N GLY A 132 7.94 1.93 14.35
CA GLY A 132 7.39 1.45 15.62
C GLY A 132 6.92 -0.02 15.60
N GLY A 133 5.87 -0.30 16.37
CA GLY A 133 5.23 -1.61 16.50
C GLY A 133 5.95 -2.61 17.41
N THR A 134 5.25 -3.70 17.72
CA THR A 134 5.76 -4.84 18.49
C THR A 134 5.55 -6.11 17.69
N LYS A 135 6.59 -6.96 17.62
CA LYS A 135 6.54 -8.23 16.92
C LYS A 135 5.38 -9.09 17.48
N ASN A 136 4.44 -9.47 16.62
CA ASN A 136 3.35 -10.36 17.00
C ASN A 136 3.89 -11.79 17.20
N ILE A 137 3.60 -12.40 18.35
CA ILE A 137 4.12 -13.72 18.76
C ILE A 137 3.50 -14.89 17.99
N ASN A 138 2.35 -14.70 17.34
CA ASN A 138 1.59 -15.74 16.65
C ASN A 138 2.00 -15.91 15.17
N VAL A 139 2.96 -15.12 14.68
CA VAL A 139 3.49 -15.23 13.31
C VAL A 139 5.00 -15.37 13.34
N SER A 140 5.57 -16.17 12.43
CA SER A 140 6.93 -16.69 12.58
C SER A 140 8.06 -15.79 12.06
N SER A 141 7.77 -14.83 11.17
CA SER A 141 8.79 -13.97 10.53
C SER A 141 8.85 -12.58 11.15
N THR A 142 9.88 -11.79 10.83
CA THR A 142 10.12 -10.46 11.41
C THR A 142 10.29 -9.39 10.33
N GLY A 143 10.25 -8.12 10.75
CA GLY A 143 10.32 -6.95 9.88
C GLY A 143 9.07 -6.08 9.98
N LYS A 144 9.27 -4.78 9.80
CA LYS A 144 8.21 -3.76 9.82
C LYS A 144 7.52 -3.67 8.48
N HIS A 145 6.95 -4.77 8.01
CA HIS A 145 6.38 -4.81 6.68
C HIS A 145 4.93 -4.34 6.68
N VAL A 146 4.58 -3.58 5.65
CA VAL A 146 3.19 -3.29 5.30
C VAL A 146 2.84 -4.03 4.02
N ALA A 147 1.63 -4.57 3.98
CA ALA A 147 1.01 -5.16 2.80
C ALA A 147 -0.16 -4.29 2.37
N ILE A 148 -0.29 -4.00 1.08
CA ILE A 148 -1.33 -3.13 0.51
C ILE A 148 -2.03 -3.83 -0.66
N ASP A 149 -3.34 -3.64 -0.73
CA ASP A 149 -4.18 -4.11 -1.82
C ASP A 149 -5.33 -3.11 -2.10
N ASN A 150 -6.01 -3.26 -3.24
CA ASN A 150 -7.17 -2.48 -3.67
C ASN A 150 -6.98 -0.97 -3.53
N MET A 151 -5.92 -0.45 -4.14
CA MET A 151 -5.65 0.99 -4.13
C MET A 151 -6.55 1.71 -5.14
N CYS A 152 -7.34 2.65 -4.66
CA CYS A 152 -8.27 3.46 -5.45
C CYS A 152 -7.66 4.83 -5.76
N VAL A 153 -7.54 5.15 -7.05
CA VAL A 153 -6.97 6.42 -7.54
C VAL A 153 -7.86 7.08 -8.59
N THR A 154 -7.73 8.39 -8.74
CA THR A 154 -8.35 9.19 -9.81
C THR A 154 -7.29 9.95 -10.61
N TYR A 155 -7.59 10.28 -11.87
CA TYR A 155 -6.70 10.98 -12.78
C TYR A 155 -7.34 12.26 -13.31
#